data_AF-A0A7K2C872-F1
#
_entry.id   AF-A0A7K2C872-F1
#
_cell.length_a   1.000
_cell.length_b   1.000
_cell.length_c   1.000
_cell.angle_alpha   90.00
_cell.angle_beta   90.00
_cell.angle_gamma   90.00
#
_symmetry.space_group_name_H-M   'P 1'
#
loop_
_entity.id
_entity.type
_entity.pdbx_description
1 polymer ?
#
loop_
_entity_poly.entity_id
_entity_poly.type
_entity_poly.pdbx_seq_one_letter_code
_entity_poly.pdbx_strand_id
1 'polypeptide(L)'
;MTRQTILLALGLATVAPVTPDNTLVRTVDEFREAVRHAQPGDTITMANGMWRDANLVFDADGAEGDSITVRAETPGEVILTGQSRLRIGGQYLKVEGLWFHRGALDRGHVIAFRTDRAA
;
A
#
# COMPACT_ATOMS: atom_id res chain seq x y z
N MET A 1 17.49 36.32 47.42
CA MET A 1 16.80 36.54 46.13
C MET A 1 17.66 35.94 45.03
N THR A 2 17.46 34.67 44.69
CA THR A 2 18.29 33.94 43.71
C THR A 2 17.48 33.78 42.44
N ARG A 3 17.90 34.46 41.36
CA ARG A 3 17.26 34.42 40.04
C ARG A 3 17.61 33.09 39.37
N GLN A 4 16.62 32.22 39.16
CA GLN A 4 16.77 31.02 38.32
C GLN A 4 16.48 31.38 36.87
N THR A 5 17.47 31.15 36.00
CA THR A 5 17.34 31.28 34.55
C THR A 5 16.93 29.91 34.01
N ILE A 6 15.68 29.76 33.55
CA ILE A 6 15.21 28.54 32.87
C ILE A 6 15.65 28.62 31.41
N LEU A 7 16.60 27.76 31.02
CA LEU A 7 16.94 27.50 29.62
C LEU A 7 15.94 26.50 29.05
N LEU A 8 15.04 26.97 28.19
CA LEU A 8 14.14 26.13 27.41
C LEU A 8 14.93 25.60 26.19
N ALA A 9 15.42 24.36 26.28
CA ALA A 9 16.06 23.69 25.16
C ALA A 9 14.98 23.26 24.14
N LEU A 10 14.80 24.06 23.09
CA LEU A 10 13.95 23.73 21.95
C LEU A 10 14.68 22.66 21.11
N GLY A 11 14.36 21.39 21.35
CA GLY A 11 14.93 20.27 20.59
C GLY A 11 14.49 20.33 19.14
N LEU A 12 15.43 20.61 18.24
CA LEU A 12 15.24 20.52 16.79
C LEU A 12 15.15 19.03 16.43
N ALA A 13 13.94 18.51 16.26
CA ALA A 13 13.75 17.16 15.72
C ALA A 13 14.21 17.15 14.26
N THR A 14 15.35 16.53 13.98
CA THR A 14 15.82 16.34 12.61
C THR A 14 14.89 15.34 11.93
N VAL A 15 14.06 15.82 11.00
CA VAL A 15 13.31 14.93 10.10
C VAL A 15 14.34 14.30 9.17
N ALA A 16 14.61 13.01 9.35
CA ALA A 16 15.42 12.26 8.40
C ALA A 16 14.68 12.22 7.06
N PRO A 17 15.35 12.42 5.91
CA PRO A 17 14.73 12.26 4.61
C PRO A 17 14.31 10.80 4.46
N VAL A 18 13.00 10.56 4.34
CA VAL A 18 12.46 9.25 3.99
C VAL A 18 12.69 9.09 2.49
N THR A 19 13.55 8.16 2.10
CA THR A 19 13.73 7.81 0.69
C THR A 19 12.64 6.81 0.28
N PRO A 20 12.01 6.98 -0.90
CA PRO A 20 11.05 6.01 -1.40
C PRO A 20 11.62 4.59 -1.36
N ASP A 21 10.92 3.68 -0.70
CA ASP A 21 11.28 2.27 -0.66
C ASP A 21 10.61 1.50 -1.81
N ASN A 22 11.27 0.43 -2.26
CA ASN A 22 10.69 -0.53 -3.19
C ASN A 22 10.67 -1.92 -2.54
N THR A 23 9.51 -2.29 -2.02
CA THR A 23 9.31 -3.56 -1.33
C THR A 23 8.75 -4.61 -2.29
N LEU A 24 9.52 -5.68 -2.54
CA LEU A 24 9.03 -6.85 -3.29
C LEU A 24 8.26 -7.80 -2.35
N VAL A 25 7.01 -8.10 -2.70
CA VAL A 25 6.13 -9.00 -1.95
C VAL A 25 5.74 -10.22 -2.78
N ARG A 26 5.71 -11.39 -2.14
CA ARG A 26 5.41 -12.70 -2.73
C ARG A 26 4.13 -13.32 -2.17
N THR A 27 3.63 -12.79 -1.05
CA THR A 27 2.45 -13.32 -0.36
C THR A 27 1.47 -12.20 0.01
N VAL A 28 0.22 -12.56 0.29
CA VAL A 28 -0.80 -11.62 0.74
C VAL A 28 -0.44 -11.02 2.11
N ASP A 29 0.26 -11.76 2.96
CA ASP A 29 0.68 -11.27 4.28
C ASP A 29 1.83 -10.27 4.16
N GLU A 30 2.82 -10.53 3.28
CA GLU A 30 3.87 -9.57 2.93
C GLU A 30 3.28 -8.31 2.31
N PHE A 31 2.31 -8.45 1.39
CA PHE A 31 1.58 -7.31 0.82
C PHE A 31 0.90 -6.48 1.92
N ARG A 32 0.21 -7.14 2.86
CA ARG A 32 -0.47 -6.45 3.96
C ARG A 32 0.51 -5.73 4.88
N GLU A 33 1.68 -6.31 5.14
CA GLU A 33 2.73 -5.66 5.93
C GLU A 33 3.34 -4.46 5.21
N ALA A 34 3.61 -4.60 3.91
CA ALA A 34 4.12 -3.52 3.08
C ALA A 34 3.14 -2.33 3.05
N VAL A 35 1.83 -2.59 2.87
CA VAL A 35 0.80 -1.53 2.91
C VAL A 35 0.76 -0.82 4.26
N ARG A 36 0.91 -1.55 5.39
CA ARG A 36 0.91 -0.93 6.73
C ARG A 36 2.08 0.03 6.97
N HIS A 37 3.21 -0.22 6.33
CA HIS A 37 4.43 0.55 6.53
C HIS A 37 4.68 1.59 5.44
N ALA A 38 3.99 1.48 4.30
CA ALA A 38 4.17 2.36 3.15
C ALA A 38 3.98 3.84 3.52
N GLN A 39 4.91 4.65 3.04
CA GLN A 39 4.93 6.10 3.11
C GLN A 39 4.70 6.71 1.72
N PRO A 40 4.27 7.98 1.62
CA PRO A 40 4.17 8.68 0.34
C PRO A 40 5.41 8.50 -0.54
N GLY A 41 5.19 8.10 -1.80
CA GLY A 41 6.25 7.82 -2.78
C GLY A 41 6.71 6.36 -2.86
N ASP A 42 6.37 5.52 -1.86
CA ASP A 42 6.79 4.12 -1.85
C ASP A 42 6.15 3.29 -2.96
N THR A 43 6.86 2.23 -3.35
CA THR A 43 6.40 1.24 -4.32
C THR A 43 6.37 -0.15 -3.70
N ILE A 44 5.20 -0.79 -3.74
CA ILE A 44 5.01 -2.19 -3.40
C ILE A 44 4.95 -2.98 -4.72
N THR A 45 6.00 -3.74 -4.98
CA THR A 45 6.10 -4.58 -6.18
C THR A 45 5.61 -5.99 -5.85
N MET A 46 4.56 -6.44 -6.53
CA MET A 46 4.07 -7.82 -6.43
C MET A 46 4.86 -8.73 -7.36
N ALA A 47 5.43 -9.80 -6.80
CA ALA A 47 6.20 -10.77 -7.57
C ALA A 47 5.37 -11.50 -8.62
N ASN A 48 5.98 -11.78 -9.77
CA ASN A 48 5.36 -12.50 -10.87
C ASN A 48 4.82 -13.87 -10.42
N GLY A 49 3.69 -14.27 -10.99
CA GLY A 49 3.06 -15.56 -10.75
C GLY A 49 1.56 -15.48 -10.50
N MET A 50 1.01 -16.61 -10.06
CA MET A 50 -0.42 -16.76 -9.79
C MET A 50 -0.74 -16.40 -8.34
N TRP A 51 -1.58 -15.39 -8.17
CA TRP A 51 -2.15 -14.97 -6.89
C TRP A 51 -3.58 -15.49 -6.82
N ARG A 52 -3.74 -16.70 -6.28
CA ARG A 52 -5.05 -17.36 -6.17
C ARG A 52 -5.75 -16.97 -4.88
N ASP A 53 -7.05 -16.65 -5.00
CA ASP A 53 -7.93 -16.31 -3.86
C ASP A 53 -7.35 -15.16 -2.99
N ALA A 54 -6.65 -14.22 -3.63
CA ALA A 54 -5.97 -13.11 -2.98
C ALA A 54 -6.93 -11.97 -2.64
N ASN A 55 -7.13 -11.71 -1.35
CA ASN A 55 -7.93 -10.59 -0.87
C ASN A 55 -7.02 -9.43 -0.47
N LEU A 56 -6.76 -8.54 -1.42
CA LEU A 56 -5.84 -7.41 -1.27
C LEU A 56 -6.59 -6.18 -0.76
N VAL A 57 -6.03 -5.54 0.25
CA VAL A 57 -6.50 -4.27 0.81
C VAL A 57 -5.36 -3.28 0.74
N PHE A 58 -5.49 -2.31 -0.14
CA PHE A 58 -4.58 -1.19 -0.28
C PHE A 58 -5.22 0.03 0.39
N ASP A 59 -4.99 0.15 1.70
CA ASP A 59 -5.55 1.21 2.55
C ASP A 59 -4.40 2.00 3.16
N ALA A 60 -4.11 3.15 2.56
CA ALA A 60 -2.98 4.01 2.92
C ALA A 60 -3.21 5.42 2.37
N ASP A 61 -2.45 6.40 2.85
CA ASP A 61 -2.51 7.77 2.37
C ASP A 61 -1.14 8.17 1.81
N GLY A 62 -1.09 8.32 0.48
CA GLY A 62 0.02 9.01 -0.18
C GLY A 62 -0.10 10.53 -0.04
N ALA A 63 0.71 11.25 -0.80
CA ALA A 63 0.63 12.71 -0.88
C ALA A 63 0.50 13.17 -2.34
N GLU A 64 0.07 14.42 -2.54
CA GLU A 64 0.11 15.05 -3.85
C GLU A 64 1.55 15.09 -4.38
N GLY A 65 1.77 14.59 -5.60
CA GLY A 65 3.11 14.41 -6.16
C GLY A 65 3.77 13.07 -5.78
N ASP A 66 3.52 12.56 -4.57
CA ASP A 66 4.16 11.38 -3.99
C ASP A 66 3.13 10.27 -3.69
N SER A 67 2.55 9.71 -4.74
CA SER A 67 1.59 8.60 -4.60
C SER A 67 2.26 7.32 -4.13
N ILE A 68 1.57 6.54 -3.30
CA ILE A 68 1.97 5.15 -3.01
C ILE A 68 1.53 4.27 -4.18
N THR A 69 2.43 3.43 -4.67
CA THR A 69 2.17 2.61 -5.86
C THR A 69 2.20 1.12 -5.53
N VAL A 70 1.13 0.41 -5.85
CA VAL A 70 1.14 -1.06 -5.95
C VAL A 70 1.28 -1.43 -7.41
N ARG A 71 2.29 -2.23 -7.76
CA ARG A 71 2.51 -2.64 -9.16
C ARG A 71 2.86 -4.10 -9.30
N ALA A 72 2.59 -4.67 -10.46
CA ALA A 72 3.24 -5.90 -10.87
C ALA A 72 4.75 -5.71 -11.08
N GLU A 73 5.53 -6.75 -10.79
CA GLU A 73 6.95 -6.84 -11.17
C GLU A 73 7.09 -6.70 -12.69
N THR A 74 6.47 -7.60 -13.45
CA THR A 74 6.24 -7.47 -14.89
C THR A 74 4.75 -7.25 -15.17
N PRO A 75 4.33 -6.18 -15.90
CA PRO A 75 2.94 -5.97 -16.24
C PRO A 75 2.31 -7.18 -16.94
N GLY A 76 1.19 -7.67 -16.40
CA GLY A 76 0.49 -8.85 -16.90
C GLY A 76 1.00 -10.19 -16.36
N GLU A 77 2.10 -10.25 -15.61
CA GLU A 77 2.62 -11.50 -15.04
C GLU A 77 2.22 -11.72 -13.58
N VAL A 78 1.57 -10.75 -12.94
CA VAL A 78 0.87 -10.92 -11.66
C VAL A 78 -0.60 -11.23 -11.96
N ILE A 79 -0.93 -12.53 -11.91
CA ILE A 79 -2.23 -13.04 -12.37
C ILE A 79 -3.10 -13.37 -11.16
N LEU A 80 -4.13 -12.56 -10.92
CA LEU A 80 -5.10 -12.75 -9.86
C LEU A 80 -6.25 -13.66 -10.34
N THR A 81 -6.41 -14.82 -9.70
CA THR A 81 -7.38 -15.86 -10.09
C THR A 81 -8.29 -16.26 -8.93
N GLY A 82 -9.32 -17.06 -9.21
CA GLY A 82 -10.26 -17.53 -8.18
C GLY A 82 -11.11 -16.38 -7.61
N GLN A 83 -11.24 -16.32 -6.28
CA GLN A 83 -12.03 -15.32 -5.55
C GLN A 83 -11.23 -14.06 -5.21
N SER A 84 -10.20 -13.76 -6.00
CA SER A 84 -9.31 -12.62 -5.80
C SER A 84 -10.03 -11.28 -5.96
N ARG A 85 -9.63 -10.30 -5.15
CA ARG A 85 -10.20 -8.94 -5.15
C ARG A 85 -9.19 -7.91 -4.64
N LEU A 86 -9.42 -6.66 -5.01
CA LEU A 86 -8.67 -5.51 -4.54
C LEU A 86 -9.62 -4.43 -4.01
N ARG A 87 -9.37 -3.97 -2.78
CA ARG A 87 -10.02 -2.80 -2.18
C ARG A 87 -9.00 -1.70 -2.00
N ILE A 88 -9.34 -0.49 -2.40
CA ILE A 88 -8.50 0.70 -2.37
C ILE A 88 -9.18 1.72 -1.45
N GLY A 89 -8.49 2.16 -0.41
CA GLY A 89 -8.94 3.17 0.55
C GLY A 89 -7.85 4.18 0.85
N GLY A 90 -8.24 5.43 1.12
CA GLY A 90 -7.31 6.55 1.33
C GLY A 90 -7.10 7.39 0.07
N GLN A 91 -5.98 8.12 0.02
CA GLN A 91 -5.71 9.16 -0.98
C GLN A 91 -4.38 8.95 -1.71
N TYR A 92 -4.28 9.47 -2.93
CA TYR A 92 -3.06 9.47 -3.75
C TYR A 92 -2.44 8.06 -3.90
N LEU A 93 -3.26 7.10 -4.34
CA LEU A 93 -2.87 5.71 -4.53
C LEU A 93 -2.86 5.33 -6.02
N LYS A 94 -1.88 4.53 -6.43
CA LYS A 94 -1.75 4.01 -7.80
C LYS A 94 -1.69 2.49 -7.82
N VAL A 95 -2.35 1.88 -8.81
CA VAL A 95 -2.33 0.43 -9.03
C VAL A 95 -2.02 0.15 -10.49
N GLU A 96 -0.99 -0.65 -10.78
CA GLU A 96 -0.46 -0.83 -12.13
C GLU A 96 -0.16 -2.31 -12.47
N GLY A 97 -0.49 -2.73 -13.68
CA GLY A 97 0.00 -3.99 -14.26
C GLY A 97 -0.57 -5.29 -13.69
N LEU A 98 -1.55 -5.24 -12.78
CA LEU A 98 -2.22 -6.41 -12.23
C LEU A 98 -3.22 -7.02 -13.23
N TRP A 99 -3.23 -8.34 -13.40
CA TRP A 99 -4.15 -9.03 -14.31
C TRP A 99 -5.16 -9.90 -13.56
N PHE A 100 -6.40 -9.44 -13.44
CA PHE A 100 -7.52 -10.26 -12.98
C PHE A 100 -7.98 -11.18 -14.12
N HIS A 101 -7.84 -12.49 -13.96
CA HIS A 101 -8.10 -13.46 -15.02
C HIS A 101 -8.74 -14.74 -14.49
N ARG A 102 -9.74 -15.28 -15.21
CA ARG A 102 -10.39 -16.57 -14.91
C ARG A 102 -10.78 -16.73 -13.42
N GLY A 103 -11.28 -15.64 -12.83
CA GLY A 103 -11.80 -15.59 -11.47
C GLY A 103 -13.24 -15.08 -11.46
N ALA A 104 -13.93 -15.32 -10.36
CA ALA A 104 -15.27 -14.82 -10.10
C ALA A 104 -15.42 -14.63 -8.59
N LEU A 105 -16.23 -13.67 -8.18
CA LEU A 105 -16.61 -13.50 -6.78
C LEU A 105 -18.01 -14.06 -6.55
N ASP A 106 -18.21 -14.74 -5.41
CA ASP A 106 -19.56 -15.15 -5.01
C ASP A 106 -20.44 -13.95 -4.68
N ARG A 107 -19.83 -12.89 -4.12
CA ARG A 107 -20.47 -11.62 -3.69
C ARG A 107 -19.48 -10.46 -3.74
N GLY A 108 -19.98 -9.25 -3.99
CA GLY A 108 -19.23 -8.00 -3.94
C GLY A 108 -18.56 -7.60 -5.25
N HIS A 109 -17.38 -6.98 -5.17
CA HIS A 109 -16.71 -6.35 -6.31
C HIS A 109 -15.26 -6.85 -6.46
N VAL A 110 -14.82 -7.06 -7.69
CA VAL A 110 -13.42 -7.44 -8.00
C VAL A 110 -12.46 -6.31 -7.63
N ILE A 111 -12.82 -5.07 -7.99
CA ILE A 111 -12.12 -3.85 -7.59
C ILE A 111 -13.12 -2.92 -6.95
N ALA A 112 -12.79 -2.35 -5.79
CA ALA A 112 -13.62 -1.36 -5.11
C ALA A 112 -12.77 -0.22 -4.53
N PHE A 113 -13.23 1.02 -4.72
CA PHE A 113 -12.65 2.23 -4.11
C PHE A 113 -13.30 2.53 -2.75
N ARG A 114 -13.23 1.54 -1.88
CA ARG A 114 -13.66 1.56 -0.47
C ARG A 114 -13.15 0.30 0.23
N THR A 115 -12.93 0.39 1.53
CA THR A 115 -12.36 -0.70 2.33
C THR A 115 -13.41 -1.45 3.14
N ASP A 116 -14.61 -0.88 3.28
CA ASP A 116 -15.74 -1.55 3.90
C ASP A 116 -16.09 -2.83 3.13
N ARG A 117 -16.42 -3.86 3.91
CA ARG A 117 -16.95 -5.09 3.36
C ARG A 117 -18.43 -4.83 3.10
N ALA A 118 -18.77 -4.25 1.95
CA ALA A 118 -20.16 -4.20 1.53
C ALA A 118 -20.72 -5.64 1.59
N ALA A 119 -21.76 -5.82 2.41
CA ALA A 119 -22.41 -7.08 2.74
C ALA A 119 -22.97 -7.78 1.49
#